data_AF-A0A956YBR9-F1
#
_entry.id   AF-A0A956YBR9-F1
#
_cell.length_a   1.000
_cell.length_b   1.000
_cell.length_c   1.000
_cell.angle_alpha   90.00
_cell.angle_beta   90.00
_cell.angle_gamma   90.00
#
_symmetry.space_group_name_H-M   'P 1'
#
loop_
_entity.id
_entity.type
_entity.pdbx_description
1 polymer ?
#
loop_
_entity_poly.entity_id
_entity_poly.type
_entity_poly.pdbx_seq_one_letter_code
_entity_poly.pdbx_strand_id
1 'polypeptide(L)'
;GWKREETTNIIGSYRQGGGLRVYLDRPWYQSGDGELLGVILWPGYSLTNEERQLLKRHITQWGIDPIRVSEPIADLPHEWNFPNSVSSHSNLILPELANINVDPPSNPVTVVGFPVHYHAERQLWFSDIDIYMGDQVPYMPFVRLALVRYQPHSIAGMHVSPIVIADFAQIAPDRSAIVTWDPYDNDTVNLVVSGYTYRASASFNATIDSATGQPIPFQVSDASEFVVKVQVRDFDLDEELGWSDVSAPITKLSANSVGKVLWRGRITLPTNRAPGQYRIVVTELERTLTNSGTMQPRIVYVDTIEV
;
A
#
# COMPACT_ATOMS: atom_id res chain seq x y z
N GLY A 1 0.49 -9.06 2.00
CA GLY A 1 0.40 -9.84 3.26
C GLY A 1 1.75 -9.91 3.96
N TRP A 2 1.89 -10.75 4.99
CA TRP A 2 3.16 -10.96 5.71
C TRP A 2 3.69 -12.37 5.53
N LYS A 3 5.02 -12.52 5.42
CA LYS A 3 5.73 -13.80 5.41
C LYS A 3 6.88 -13.74 6.42
N ARG A 4 7.10 -14.84 7.13
CA ARG A 4 8.25 -15.04 8.04
C ARG A 4 9.10 -16.19 7.55
N GLU A 5 10.40 -16.05 7.71
CA GLU A 5 11.38 -17.12 7.48
C GLU A 5 12.35 -17.10 8.66
N GLU A 6 12.64 -18.27 9.23
CA GLU A 6 13.54 -18.37 10.37
C GLU A 6 14.53 -19.51 10.14
N THR A 7 15.79 -19.21 10.41
CA THR A 7 16.89 -20.17 10.47
C THR A 7 17.67 -19.91 11.75
N THR A 8 18.61 -20.79 12.10
CA THR A 8 19.35 -20.73 13.38
C THR A 8 19.93 -19.35 13.71
N ASN A 9 20.40 -18.60 12.70
CA ASN A 9 21.07 -17.31 12.92
C ASN A 9 20.40 -16.11 12.20
N ILE A 10 19.28 -16.34 11.52
CA ILE A 10 18.64 -15.31 10.66
C ILE A 10 17.12 -15.40 10.81
N ILE A 11 16.50 -14.25 11.07
CA ILE A 11 15.04 -14.08 11.05
C ILE A 11 14.69 -13.08 9.95
N GLY A 12 13.90 -13.51 8.97
CA GLY A 12 13.37 -12.72 7.88
C GLY A 12 11.89 -12.41 8.09
N SER A 13 11.52 -11.15 7.91
CA SER A 13 10.14 -10.66 7.90
C SER A 13 9.88 -9.88 6.63
N TYR A 14 8.84 -10.25 5.91
CA TYR A 14 8.53 -9.69 4.59
C TYR A 14 7.08 -9.23 4.57
N ARG A 15 6.86 -7.93 4.46
CA ARG A 15 5.55 -7.36 4.12
C ARG A 15 5.47 -7.18 2.62
N GLN A 16 4.62 -7.96 1.97
CA GLN A 16 4.18 -7.70 0.61
C GLN A 16 3.09 -6.61 0.65
N GLY A 17 3.40 -5.50 0.00
CA GLY A 17 2.48 -4.41 -0.32
C GLY A 17 1.52 -4.78 -1.45
N GLY A 18 0.95 -3.78 -2.12
CA GLY A 18 0.13 -4.01 -3.32
C GLY A 18 -1.28 -4.59 -3.09
N GLY A 19 -1.53 -5.25 -1.96
CA GLY A 19 -2.81 -5.91 -1.68
C GLY A 19 -3.87 -4.99 -1.06
N LEU A 20 -5.10 -5.06 -1.58
CA LEU A 20 -6.30 -4.43 -1.03
C LEU A 20 -7.38 -5.48 -0.77
N ARG A 21 -8.09 -5.36 0.36
CA ARG A 21 -9.28 -6.17 0.64
C ARG A 21 -10.53 -5.31 0.53
N VAL A 22 -11.45 -5.73 -0.32
CA VAL A 22 -12.77 -5.11 -0.47
C VAL A 22 -13.77 -5.95 0.31
N TYR A 23 -14.44 -5.34 1.30
CA TYR A 23 -15.57 -5.97 1.98
C TYR A 23 -16.87 -5.63 1.25
N LEU A 24 -17.78 -6.60 1.19
CA LEU A 24 -18.98 -6.54 0.38
C LEU A 24 -20.21 -6.83 1.26
N ASP A 25 -21.25 -6.01 1.09
CA ASP A 25 -22.54 -6.24 1.74
C ASP A 25 -23.26 -7.45 1.13
N ARG A 26 -24.11 -8.07 1.96
CA ARG A 26 -24.95 -9.20 1.54
C ARG A 26 -26.15 -8.72 0.71
N PRO A 27 -26.70 -9.55 -0.19
CA PRO A 27 -26.22 -10.87 -0.60
C PRO A 27 -25.26 -10.81 -1.81
N TRP A 28 -24.38 -11.80 -1.92
CA TRP A 28 -23.53 -12.01 -3.10
C TRP A 28 -24.04 -13.19 -3.95
N TYR A 29 -23.60 -13.31 -5.22
CA TYR A 29 -24.07 -14.29 -6.21
C TYR A 29 -25.52 -14.07 -6.68
N GLN A 30 -25.93 -12.82 -6.87
CA GLN A 30 -27.28 -12.51 -7.36
C GLN A 30 -27.47 -12.81 -8.85
N SER A 31 -26.39 -12.74 -9.63
CA SER A 31 -26.34 -13.12 -11.04
C SER A 31 -26.03 -14.61 -11.27
N GLY A 32 -25.98 -15.41 -10.19
CA GLY A 32 -25.74 -16.84 -10.23
C GLY A 32 -24.31 -17.23 -9.85
N ASP A 33 -24.02 -18.51 -10.07
CA ASP A 33 -22.69 -19.09 -9.81
C ASP A 33 -21.61 -18.41 -10.66
N GLY A 34 -20.42 -18.26 -10.09
CA GLY A 34 -19.31 -17.56 -10.75
C GLY A 34 -19.35 -16.03 -10.74
N GLU A 35 -20.28 -15.38 -10.00
CA GLU A 35 -20.26 -13.91 -9.82
C GLU A 35 -18.96 -13.43 -9.14
N LEU A 36 -18.23 -12.55 -9.83
CA LEU A 36 -16.96 -11.96 -9.41
C LEU A 36 -17.14 -10.51 -8.97
N LEU A 37 -16.19 -10.01 -8.17
CA LEU A 37 -16.00 -8.56 -8.03
C LEU A 37 -15.24 -8.07 -9.27
N GLY A 38 -15.81 -7.16 -10.03
CA GLY A 38 -15.17 -6.55 -11.19
C GLY A 38 -14.54 -5.19 -10.86
N VAL A 39 -13.35 -4.93 -11.38
CA VAL A 39 -12.71 -3.61 -11.42
C VAL A 39 -12.78 -3.08 -12.86
N ILE A 40 -13.34 -1.89 -13.04
CA ILE A 40 -13.45 -1.23 -14.36
C ILE A 40 -12.17 -0.46 -14.65
N LEU A 41 -11.59 -0.73 -15.82
CA LEU A 41 -10.37 -0.14 -16.35
C LEU A 41 -10.64 0.55 -17.68
N TRP A 42 -9.87 1.59 -17.97
CA TRP A 42 -9.83 2.21 -19.29
C TRP A 42 -8.88 1.40 -20.20
N PRO A 43 -9.22 1.15 -21.49
CA PRO A 43 -8.51 0.19 -22.35
C PRO A 43 -7.19 0.72 -22.92
N GLY A 44 -6.47 1.54 -22.15
CA GLY A 44 -5.10 1.97 -22.46
C GLY A 44 -4.97 3.17 -23.40
N TYR A 45 -6.07 3.81 -23.83
CA TYR A 45 -5.96 5.11 -24.51
C TYR A 45 -5.50 6.19 -23.55
N SER A 46 -4.58 7.05 -23.99
CA SER A 46 -4.15 8.20 -23.22
C SER A 46 -5.34 9.14 -22.98
N LEU A 47 -5.50 9.55 -21.73
CA LEU A 47 -6.51 10.54 -21.33
C LEU A 47 -5.82 11.83 -20.92
N THR A 48 -6.32 12.96 -21.43
CA THR A 48 -6.01 14.27 -20.89
C THR A 48 -6.52 14.41 -19.44
N ASN A 49 -6.02 15.40 -18.72
CA ASN A 49 -6.49 15.66 -17.35
C ASN A 49 -7.98 16.00 -17.31
N GLU A 50 -8.53 16.68 -18.32
CA GLU A 50 -9.95 17.01 -18.40
C GLU A 50 -10.80 15.74 -18.59
N GLU A 51 -10.40 14.85 -19.49
CA GLU A 51 -11.10 13.58 -19.73
C GLU A 51 -11.05 12.66 -18.51
N ARG A 52 -9.91 12.62 -17.80
CA ARG A 52 -9.81 11.91 -16.51
C ARG A 52 -10.80 12.47 -15.48
N GLN A 53 -10.99 13.79 -15.44
CA GLN A 53 -11.97 14.41 -14.54
C GLN A 53 -13.41 14.07 -14.90
N LEU A 54 -13.72 13.95 -16.20
CA LEU A 54 -15.02 13.49 -16.68
C LEU A 54 -15.27 12.01 -16.33
N LEU A 55 -14.24 11.17 -16.43
CA LEU A 55 -14.32 9.72 -16.20
C LEU A 55 -14.09 9.29 -14.74
N LYS A 56 -13.77 10.20 -13.81
CA LYS A 56 -13.39 9.90 -12.40
C LYS A 56 -14.43 9.14 -11.57
N ARG A 57 -15.66 9.00 -12.07
CA ARG A 57 -16.74 8.23 -11.43
C ARG A 57 -17.07 6.91 -12.13
N HIS A 58 -16.33 6.56 -13.18
CA HIS A 58 -16.66 5.43 -14.04
C HIS A 58 -15.50 4.47 -14.24
N ILE A 59 -14.26 4.94 -14.12
CA ILE A 59 -13.06 4.11 -14.28
C ILE A 59 -12.19 4.13 -13.03
N THR A 60 -11.44 3.06 -12.84
CA THR A 60 -10.37 3.01 -11.84
C THR A 60 -9.24 3.93 -12.25
N GLN A 61 -8.81 4.78 -11.33
CA GLN A 61 -7.67 5.68 -11.52
C GLN A 61 -6.73 5.56 -10.33
N TRP A 62 -5.47 5.90 -10.57
CA TRP A 62 -4.46 6.01 -9.53
C TRP A 62 -3.64 7.29 -9.73
N GLY A 63 -2.83 7.61 -8.73
CA GLY A 63 -1.93 8.75 -8.77
C GLY A 63 -0.89 8.67 -7.66
N ILE A 64 0.23 9.34 -7.87
CA ILE A 64 1.24 9.51 -6.82
C ILE A 64 0.68 10.29 -5.63
N ASP A 65 1.27 10.11 -4.46
CA ASP A 65 1.00 10.99 -3.32
C ASP A 65 1.53 12.41 -3.62
N PRO A 66 0.66 13.44 -3.71
CA PRO A 66 1.07 14.78 -4.12
C PRO A 66 1.99 15.47 -3.11
N ILE A 67 2.03 15.03 -1.84
CA ILE A 67 2.94 15.60 -0.83
C ILE A 67 4.28 14.86 -0.77
N ARG A 68 4.50 13.85 -1.63
CA ARG A 68 5.71 13.03 -1.65
C ARG A 68 6.36 13.02 -3.03
N VAL A 69 7.64 13.34 -3.09
CA VAL A 69 8.45 13.17 -4.29
C VAL A 69 8.89 11.71 -4.37
N SER A 70 8.32 10.94 -5.30
CA SER A 70 8.65 9.52 -5.51
C SER A 70 8.71 9.18 -7.00
N GLU A 71 8.90 7.90 -7.34
CA GLU A 71 8.88 7.47 -8.74
C GLU A 71 7.56 7.85 -9.44
N PRO A 72 7.59 8.13 -10.74
CA PRO A 72 6.36 8.34 -11.50
C PRO A 72 5.50 7.08 -11.52
N ILE A 73 4.20 7.26 -11.68
CA ILE A 73 3.24 6.18 -11.92
C ILE A 73 2.74 6.26 -13.35
N ALA A 74 2.42 5.10 -13.95
CA ALA A 74 1.76 5.06 -15.25
C ALA A 74 0.42 5.82 -15.20
N ASP A 75 -0.04 6.27 -16.35
CA ASP A 75 -1.20 7.15 -16.43
C ASP A 75 -2.48 6.54 -15.84
N LEU A 76 -2.80 5.31 -16.26
CA LEU A 76 -3.96 4.56 -15.82
C LEU A 76 -3.54 3.10 -15.57
N PRO A 77 -4.22 2.40 -14.65
CA PRO A 77 -4.02 0.99 -14.45
C PRO A 77 -4.52 0.18 -15.66
N HIS A 78 -3.80 -0.89 -15.96
CA HIS A 78 -4.11 -1.86 -16.99
C HIS A 78 -4.34 -3.25 -16.38
N GLU A 79 -4.88 -4.19 -17.14
CA GLU A 79 -5.15 -5.56 -16.69
C GLU A 79 -3.95 -6.26 -16.04
N TRP A 80 -2.74 -6.11 -16.60
CA TRP A 80 -1.51 -6.74 -16.06
C TRP A 80 -1.09 -6.18 -14.70
N ASN A 81 -1.65 -5.05 -14.27
CA ASN A 81 -1.48 -4.55 -12.91
C ASN A 81 -2.28 -5.35 -11.89
N PHE A 82 -3.13 -6.28 -12.31
CA PHE A 82 -3.98 -7.09 -11.43
C PHE A 82 -3.69 -8.58 -11.61
N PRO A 83 -2.54 -9.07 -11.10
CA PRO A 83 -2.03 -10.40 -11.40
C PRO A 83 -2.91 -11.54 -10.84
N ASN A 84 -3.72 -11.27 -9.83
CA ASN A 84 -4.64 -12.25 -9.24
C ASN A 84 -6.07 -12.19 -9.81
N SER A 85 -6.29 -11.41 -10.89
CA SER A 85 -7.55 -11.46 -11.63
C SER A 85 -7.72 -12.82 -12.33
N VAL A 86 -8.96 -13.33 -12.35
CA VAL A 86 -9.27 -14.68 -12.86
C VAL A 86 -10.08 -14.64 -14.17
N SER A 87 -10.59 -13.47 -14.55
CA SER A 87 -11.36 -13.27 -15.77
C SER A 87 -11.27 -11.81 -16.19
N SER A 88 -11.29 -11.55 -17.49
CA SER A 88 -11.38 -10.20 -18.03
C SER A 88 -12.31 -10.16 -19.24
N HIS A 89 -12.89 -8.98 -19.49
CA HIS A 89 -13.69 -8.72 -20.68
C HIS A 89 -13.46 -7.27 -21.12
N SER A 90 -12.97 -7.11 -22.34
CA SER A 90 -12.69 -5.81 -22.96
C SER A 90 -13.80 -5.37 -23.91
N ASN A 91 -13.78 -4.10 -24.30
CA ASN A 91 -14.76 -3.51 -25.22
C ASN A 91 -16.21 -3.52 -24.69
N LEU A 92 -16.38 -3.47 -23.37
CA LEU A 92 -17.69 -3.28 -22.77
C LEU A 92 -18.15 -1.84 -22.97
N ILE A 93 -19.40 -1.68 -23.41
CA ILE A 93 -20.07 -0.38 -23.54
C ILE A 93 -21.05 -0.26 -22.39
N LEU A 94 -20.81 0.71 -21.49
CA LEU A 94 -21.63 0.90 -20.30
C LEU A 94 -22.62 2.04 -20.50
N PRO A 95 -23.91 1.89 -20.14
CA PRO A 95 -24.90 2.95 -20.22
C PRO A 95 -24.50 4.25 -19.52
N GLU A 96 -23.76 4.14 -18.40
CA GLU A 96 -23.25 5.26 -17.60
C GLU A 96 -22.27 6.15 -18.38
N LEU A 97 -21.63 5.61 -19.42
CA LEU A 97 -20.65 6.31 -20.25
C LEU A 97 -21.27 6.91 -21.52
N ALA A 98 -22.54 6.64 -21.82
CA ALA A 98 -23.15 6.99 -23.11
C ALA A 98 -23.21 8.50 -23.40
N ASN A 99 -23.23 9.34 -22.36
CA ASN A 99 -23.30 10.80 -22.48
C ASN A 99 -21.95 11.50 -22.22
N ILE A 100 -20.86 10.73 -22.14
CA ILE A 100 -19.52 11.27 -21.94
C ILE A 100 -18.82 11.31 -23.29
N ASN A 101 -18.28 12.47 -23.67
CA ASN A 101 -17.60 12.62 -24.95
C ASN A 101 -16.08 12.60 -24.73
N VAL A 102 -15.49 11.41 -24.78
CA VAL A 102 -14.05 11.14 -24.68
C VAL A 102 -13.65 10.24 -25.85
N ASP A 103 -12.44 10.37 -26.39
CA ASP A 103 -11.97 9.53 -27.50
C ASP A 103 -11.49 8.15 -26.99
N PRO A 104 -11.94 7.00 -27.55
CA PRO A 104 -12.94 6.89 -28.62
C PRO A 104 -14.37 7.11 -28.12
N PRO A 105 -15.26 7.74 -28.92
CA PRO A 105 -16.61 8.16 -28.48
C PRO A 105 -17.50 7.04 -27.92
N SER A 106 -17.21 5.77 -28.23
CA SER A 106 -17.92 4.63 -27.67
C SER A 106 -17.57 4.36 -26.19
N ASN A 107 -16.52 5.00 -25.66
CA ASN A 107 -15.99 4.82 -24.30
C ASN A 107 -15.91 3.34 -23.88
N PRO A 108 -15.22 2.49 -24.67
CA PRO A 108 -15.07 1.09 -24.31
C PRO A 108 -14.30 0.99 -23.00
N VAL A 109 -14.70 0.07 -22.13
CA VAL A 109 -13.97 -0.25 -20.91
C VAL A 109 -13.62 -1.73 -20.86
N THR A 110 -12.66 -2.05 -20.00
CA THR A 110 -12.30 -3.42 -19.64
C THR A 110 -12.72 -3.68 -18.20
N VAL A 111 -13.34 -4.81 -17.92
CA VAL A 111 -13.53 -5.31 -16.56
C VAL A 111 -12.52 -6.42 -16.28
N VAL A 112 -11.90 -6.40 -15.10
CA VAL A 112 -11.10 -7.51 -14.57
C VAL A 112 -11.75 -8.04 -13.29
N GLY A 113 -11.89 -9.36 -13.18
CA GLY A 113 -12.70 -10.04 -12.19
C GLY A 113 -11.88 -10.75 -11.12
N PHE A 114 -12.32 -10.64 -9.87
CA PHE A 114 -11.70 -11.26 -8.69
C PHE A 114 -12.69 -12.18 -7.97
N PRO A 115 -12.25 -13.35 -7.49
CA PRO A 115 -13.09 -14.25 -6.72
C PRO A 115 -13.59 -13.61 -5.42
N VAL A 116 -14.85 -13.88 -5.09
CA VAL A 116 -15.45 -13.44 -3.83
C VAL A 116 -15.53 -14.62 -2.86
N HIS A 117 -15.20 -14.34 -1.60
CA HIS A 117 -15.12 -15.32 -0.53
C HIS A 117 -15.96 -14.87 0.68
N TYR A 118 -16.41 -15.84 1.47
CA TYR A 118 -17.10 -15.57 2.73
C TYR A 118 -16.16 -15.76 3.91
N HIS A 119 -16.01 -14.72 4.74
CA HIS A 119 -15.26 -14.81 5.98
C HIS A 119 -16.20 -15.24 7.11
N ALA A 120 -16.13 -16.50 7.54
CA ALA A 120 -17.07 -17.06 8.51
C ALA A 120 -17.09 -16.32 9.86
N GLU A 121 -15.93 -15.96 10.40
CA GLU A 121 -15.83 -15.27 11.70
C GLU A 121 -16.37 -13.83 11.66
N ARG A 122 -15.98 -13.07 10.63
CA ARG A 122 -16.44 -11.68 10.43
C ARG A 122 -17.86 -11.62 9.86
N GLN A 123 -18.38 -12.75 9.40
CA GLN A 123 -19.69 -12.86 8.78
C GLN A 123 -19.89 -11.92 7.56
N LEU A 124 -18.83 -11.66 6.80
CA LEU A 124 -18.82 -10.72 5.67
C LEU A 124 -18.28 -11.38 4.40
N TRP A 125 -18.76 -10.91 3.25
CA TRP A 125 -18.16 -11.24 1.96
C TRP A 125 -16.95 -10.34 1.72
N PHE A 126 -15.92 -10.86 1.07
CA PHE A 126 -14.75 -10.08 0.70
C PHE A 126 -14.12 -10.57 -0.61
N SER A 127 -13.34 -9.70 -1.22
CA SER A 127 -12.47 -10.01 -2.35
C SER A 127 -11.11 -9.37 -2.10
N ASP A 128 -10.04 -10.11 -2.42
CA ASP A 128 -8.68 -9.59 -2.38
C ASP A 128 -8.24 -9.17 -3.78
N ILE A 129 -7.67 -7.97 -3.89
CA ILE A 129 -7.17 -7.38 -5.13
C ILE A 129 -5.68 -7.13 -4.91
N ASP A 130 -4.85 -7.84 -5.66
CA ASP A 130 -3.42 -7.54 -5.72
C ASP A 130 -3.18 -6.54 -6.83
N ILE A 131 -2.43 -5.48 -6.52
CA ILE A 131 -2.06 -4.46 -7.49
C ILE A 131 -0.53 -4.43 -7.64
N TYR A 132 -0.08 -4.81 -8.82
CA TYR A 132 1.32 -4.76 -9.23
C TYR A 132 1.66 -3.40 -9.83
N MET A 133 2.62 -2.69 -9.21
CA MET A 133 3.05 -1.34 -9.59
C MET A 133 4.16 -1.30 -10.64
N GLY A 134 4.62 -2.45 -11.16
CA GLY A 134 5.80 -2.50 -12.04
C GLY A 134 7.12 -2.41 -11.27
N ASP A 135 8.20 -2.09 -11.99
CA ASP A 135 9.57 -2.05 -11.44
C ASP A 135 9.94 -0.72 -10.77
N GLN A 136 9.32 0.38 -11.25
CA GLN A 136 9.47 1.73 -10.69
C GLN A 136 8.27 2.00 -9.78
N VAL A 137 8.40 1.58 -8.52
CA VAL A 137 7.27 1.60 -7.57
C VAL A 137 7.16 2.99 -6.92
N PRO A 138 6.09 3.76 -7.21
CA PRO A 138 5.83 5.01 -6.49
C PRO A 138 5.61 4.75 -5.00
N TYR A 139 5.93 5.73 -4.16
CA TYR A 139 5.73 5.59 -2.73
C TYR A 139 4.27 5.86 -2.34
N MET A 140 3.60 4.84 -1.81
CA MET A 140 2.22 4.93 -1.30
C MET A 140 1.24 5.67 -2.22
N PRO A 141 1.16 5.30 -3.52
CA PRO A 141 0.23 5.94 -4.44
C PRO A 141 -1.20 5.71 -3.99
N PHE A 142 -2.07 6.62 -4.40
CA PHE A 142 -3.51 6.47 -4.21
C PHE A 142 -4.11 5.70 -5.38
N VAL A 143 -5.05 4.82 -5.09
CA VAL A 143 -5.96 4.22 -6.07
C VAL A 143 -7.39 4.49 -5.67
N ARG A 144 -8.24 4.71 -6.68
CA ARG A 144 -9.69 4.81 -6.53
C ARG A 144 -10.34 3.80 -7.45
N LEU A 145 -10.89 2.75 -6.86
CA LEU A 145 -11.48 1.63 -7.59
C LEU A 145 -12.89 1.96 -8.09
N ALA A 146 -13.14 1.68 -9.36
CA ALA A 146 -14.50 1.59 -9.92
C ALA A 146 -14.90 0.12 -9.93
N LEU A 147 -15.85 -0.24 -9.06
CA LEU A 147 -16.23 -1.61 -8.77
C LEU A 147 -17.60 -1.95 -9.36
N VAL A 148 -17.77 -3.20 -9.78
CA VAL A 148 -19.03 -3.76 -10.27
C VAL A 148 -19.19 -5.19 -9.78
N ARG A 149 -20.41 -5.73 -9.77
CA ARG A 149 -20.60 -7.18 -9.88
C ARG A 149 -20.33 -7.58 -11.32
N TYR A 150 -19.56 -8.64 -11.54
CA TYR A 150 -19.17 -9.10 -12.86
C TYR A 150 -19.52 -10.57 -13.04
N GLN A 151 -20.31 -10.87 -14.09
CA GLN A 151 -20.70 -12.22 -14.48
C GLN A 151 -20.09 -12.56 -15.85
N PRO A 152 -18.94 -13.26 -15.89
CA PRO A 152 -18.26 -13.61 -17.14
C PRO A 152 -19.15 -14.38 -18.13
N HIS A 153 -20.05 -15.23 -17.62
CA HIS A 153 -20.92 -16.10 -18.42
C HIS A 153 -22.31 -15.51 -18.70
N SER A 154 -22.47 -14.19 -18.59
CA SER A 154 -23.73 -13.51 -18.90
C SER A 154 -23.97 -13.43 -20.42
N ILE A 155 -25.20 -13.09 -20.80
CA ILE A 155 -25.54 -12.73 -22.18
C ILE A 155 -24.87 -11.39 -22.54
N ALA A 156 -24.60 -11.20 -23.83
CA ALA A 156 -23.93 -10.00 -24.34
C ALA A 156 -24.61 -8.71 -23.86
N GLY A 157 -23.81 -7.77 -23.35
CA GLY A 157 -24.29 -6.49 -22.82
C GLY A 157 -24.81 -6.53 -21.38
N MET A 158 -24.92 -7.71 -20.75
CA MET A 158 -25.42 -7.87 -19.38
C MET A 158 -24.36 -8.43 -18.42
N HIS A 159 -23.08 -8.16 -18.69
CA HIS A 159 -21.95 -8.72 -17.93
C HIS A 159 -21.72 -8.05 -16.58
N VAL A 160 -22.10 -6.78 -16.41
CA VAL A 160 -21.75 -6.00 -15.22
C VAL A 160 -22.96 -5.30 -14.61
N SER A 161 -22.94 -5.10 -13.29
CA SER A 161 -23.87 -4.20 -12.59
C SER A 161 -23.51 -2.73 -12.80
N PRO A 162 -24.33 -1.79 -12.30
CA PRO A 162 -23.93 -0.40 -12.19
C PRO A 162 -22.64 -0.21 -11.40
N ILE A 163 -21.91 0.84 -11.75
CA ILE A 163 -20.60 1.18 -11.17
C ILE A 163 -20.76 1.74 -9.76
N VAL A 164 -19.98 1.21 -8.82
CA VAL A 164 -19.79 1.75 -7.47
C VAL A 164 -18.37 2.22 -7.32
N ILE A 165 -18.18 3.48 -6.90
CA ILE A 165 -16.86 4.04 -6.69
C ILE A 165 -16.45 3.92 -5.23
N ALA A 166 -15.30 3.29 -5.00
CA ALA A 166 -14.69 3.24 -3.68
C ALA A 166 -14.05 4.58 -3.29
N ASP A 167 -13.81 4.75 -1.99
CA ASP A 167 -12.94 5.79 -1.48
C ASP A 167 -11.48 5.53 -1.89
N PHE A 168 -10.65 6.57 -1.76
CA PHE A 168 -9.24 6.46 -2.04
C PHE A 168 -8.55 5.53 -1.05
N ALA A 169 -7.71 4.62 -1.55
CA ALA A 169 -6.84 3.78 -0.76
C ALA A 169 -5.37 4.04 -1.13
N GLN A 170 -4.49 4.06 -0.13
CA GLN A 170 -3.04 4.08 -0.37
C GLN A 170 -2.52 2.66 -0.52
N ILE A 171 -1.69 2.43 -1.54
CA ILE A 171 -1.05 1.14 -1.78
C ILE A 171 0.25 1.09 -0.98
N ALA A 172 0.29 0.31 0.09
CA ALA A 172 1.47 0.19 0.93
C ALA A 172 2.66 -0.42 0.13
N PRO A 173 3.91 0.03 0.36
CA PRO A 173 5.08 -0.50 -0.31
C PRO A 173 5.57 -1.81 0.32
N ASP A 174 6.34 -2.59 -0.42
CA ASP A 174 7.02 -3.75 0.13
C ASP A 174 8.04 -3.35 1.21
N ARG A 175 8.16 -4.20 2.23
CA ARG A 175 9.19 -4.10 3.27
C ARG A 175 9.80 -5.47 3.53
N SER A 176 11.12 -5.51 3.68
CA SER A 176 11.83 -6.71 4.11
C SER A 176 12.76 -6.35 5.26
N ALA A 177 12.50 -6.91 6.43
CA ALA A 177 13.34 -6.80 7.61
C ALA A 177 14.10 -8.12 7.83
N ILE A 178 15.41 -8.03 8.00
CA ILE A 178 16.29 -9.17 8.24
C ILE A 178 17.07 -8.90 9.52
N VAL A 179 16.92 -9.80 10.49
CA VAL A 179 17.66 -9.80 11.76
C VAL A 179 18.71 -10.90 11.69
N THR A 180 19.96 -10.58 12.01
CA THR A 180 21.02 -11.56 12.14
C THR A 180 21.75 -11.42 13.47
N TRP A 181 22.05 -12.54 14.11
CA TRP A 181 22.84 -12.57 15.34
C TRP A 181 24.30 -12.19 15.06
N ASP A 182 24.91 -11.40 15.94
CA ASP A 182 26.37 -11.15 15.87
C ASP A 182 27.11 -12.41 16.36
N PRO A 183 27.99 -13.00 15.54
CA PRO A 183 28.68 -14.25 15.89
C PRO A 183 29.68 -14.11 17.04
N TYR A 184 30.04 -12.88 17.43
CA TYR A 184 31.01 -12.60 18.50
C TYR A 184 30.35 -12.00 19.74
N ASP A 185 29.08 -11.62 19.66
CA ASP A 185 28.34 -10.97 20.73
C ASP A 185 26.90 -11.46 20.76
N ASN A 186 26.63 -12.38 21.68
CA ASN A 186 25.30 -12.99 21.84
C ASN A 186 24.22 -11.97 22.22
N ASP A 187 24.57 -10.78 22.71
CA ASP A 187 23.60 -9.75 23.10
C ASP A 187 23.39 -8.70 22.01
N THR A 188 23.97 -8.90 20.83
CA THR A 188 23.74 -8.04 19.68
C THR A 188 23.00 -8.78 18.58
N VAL A 189 22.04 -8.07 17.98
CA VAL A 189 21.54 -8.38 16.64
C VAL A 189 21.78 -7.23 15.67
N ASN A 190 22.04 -7.56 14.41
CA ASN A 190 22.08 -6.63 13.30
C ASN A 190 20.72 -6.65 12.61
N LEU A 191 20.13 -5.47 12.39
CA LEU A 191 18.89 -5.32 11.63
C LEU A 191 19.17 -4.60 10.31
N VAL A 192 18.63 -5.18 9.25
CA VAL A 192 18.57 -4.57 7.92
C VAL A 192 17.12 -4.50 7.49
N VAL A 193 16.64 -3.30 7.15
CA VAL A 193 15.33 -3.10 6.53
C VAL A 193 15.53 -2.63 5.10
N SER A 194 14.76 -3.14 4.15
CA SER A 194 14.77 -2.67 2.76
C SER A 194 13.36 -2.42 2.24
N GLY A 195 13.23 -1.43 1.34
CA GLY A 195 11.96 -1.10 0.70
C GLY A 195 12.00 0.21 -0.08
N TYR A 196 10.92 0.52 -0.79
CA TYR A 196 10.75 1.78 -1.50
C TYR A 196 10.28 2.90 -0.55
N THR A 197 10.83 4.11 -0.71
CA THR A 197 10.42 5.30 0.04
C THR A 197 10.42 6.55 -0.84
N TYR A 198 9.86 7.64 -0.33
CA TYR A 198 9.90 8.95 -0.96
C TYR A 198 11.29 9.60 -0.81
N ARG A 199 11.66 10.46 -1.76
CA ARG A 199 12.97 11.14 -1.80
C ARG A 199 12.98 12.46 -1.04
N ALA A 200 11.83 13.13 -0.99
CA ALA A 200 11.61 14.42 -0.34
C ALA A 200 10.12 14.65 -0.14
N SER A 201 9.74 15.44 0.85
CA SER A 201 8.37 15.95 0.98
C SER A 201 8.18 17.14 0.05
N ALA A 202 7.14 17.07 -0.78
CA ALA A 202 6.65 18.20 -1.56
C ALA A 202 5.80 19.09 -0.63
N SER A 203 6.47 19.98 0.10
CA SER A 203 5.79 20.93 0.97
C SER A 203 5.23 22.10 0.15
N PHE A 204 3.93 22.34 0.27
CA PHE A 204 3.23 23.45 -0.38
C PHE A 204 3.16 24.74 0.46
N ASN A 205 3.89 24.83 1.59
CA ASN A 205 4.03 26.08 2.33
C ASN A 205 5.06 27.01 1.67
N ALA A 206 4.76 27.37 0.43
CA ALA A 206 5.58 28.21 -0.39
C ALA A 206 5.56 29.67 0.07
N THR A 207 6.71 30.32 -0.04
CA THR A 207 6.76 31.73 -0.41
C THR A 207 5.89 31.91 -1.67
N ILE A 208 4.94 32.84 -1.63
CA ILE A 208 4.11 33.15 -2.80
C ILE A 208 5.01 33.80 -3.85
N ASP A 209 4.97 33.32 -5.09
CA ASP A 209 5.60 34.01 -6.20
C ASP A 209 4.97 35.41 -6.32
N SER A 210 5.76 36.44 -6.08
CA SER A 210 5.30 37.83 -6.12
C SER A 210 4.85 38.28 -7.51
N ALA A 211 5.22 37.56 -8.58
CA ALA A 211 4.80 37.85 -9.94
C ALA A 211 3.51 37.11 -10.36
N THR A 212 3.31 35.86 -9.93
CA THR A 212 2.17 35.04 -10.37
C THR A 212 1.10 34.81 -9.30
N GLY A 213 1.39 35.13 -8.04
CA GLY A 213 0.52 34.85 -6.91
C GLY A 213 0.34 33.36 -6.61
N GLN A 214 1.11 32.50 -7.27
CA GLN A 214 1.04 31.06 -7.08
C GLN A 214 2.04 30.60 -6.00
N PRO A 215 1.72 29.53 -5.25
CA PRO A 215 2.69 28.89 -4.36
C PRO A 215 3.89 28.38 -5.17
N ILE A 216 5.11 28.74 -4.77
CA ILE A 216 6.36 28.11 -5.25
C ILE A 216 6.64 26.83 -4.43
N PRO A 217 6.42 25.62 -4.98
CA PRO A 217 6.77 24.40 -4.25
C PRO A 217 8.27 24.38 -3.97
N PHE A 218 8.66 24.10 -2.72
CA PHE A 218 10.05 23.81 -2.39
C PHE A 218 10.14 22.41 -1.78
N GLN A 219 11.20 21.70 -2.13
CA GLN A 219 11.44 20.35 -1.64
C GLN A 219 12.11 20.43 -0.27
N VAL A 220 11.53 19.77 0.72
CA VAL A 220 12.21 19.51 1.98
C VAL A 220 12.94 18.18 1.81
N SER A 221 14.27 18.21 1.91
CA SER A 221 15.06 16.98 1.95
C SER A 221 14.81 16.28 3.29
N ASP A 222 13.79 15.44 3.33
CA ASP A 222 13.47 14.55 4.43
C ASP A 222 13.24 13.13 3.89
N ALA A 223 13.55 12.15 4.72
CA ALA A 223 13.40 10.74 4.39
C ALA A 223 12.65 10.04 5.54
N SER A 224 12.00 8.93 5.21
CA SER A 224 11.41 8.05 6.21
C SER A 224 12.47 7.57 7.21
N GLU A 225 12.16 7.66 8.49
CA GLU A 225 13.04 7.28 9.58
C GLU A 225 12.59 5.93 10.15
N PHE A 226 13.52 4.99 10.30
CA PHE A 226 13.24 3.75 11.03
C PHE A 226 13.75 3.85 12.46
N VAL A 227 12.85 3.53 13.38
CA VAL A 227 13.07 3.55 14.82
C VAL A 227 12.85 2.14 15.36
N VAL A 228 13.82 1.63 16.09
CA VAL A 228 13.75 0.30 16.69
C VAL A 228 13.75 0.39 18.21
N LYS A 229 12.81 -0.34 18.81
CA LYS A 229 12.72 -0.51 20.26
C LYS A 229 12.79 -1.99 20.62
N VAL A 230 13.29 -2.30 21.81
CA VAL A 230 13.23 -3.65 22.38
C VAL A 230 12.06 -3.68 23.38
N GLN A 231 11.23 -4.70 23.29
CA GLN A 231 10.15 -4.96 24.25
C GLN A 231 10.37 -6.28 24.97
N VAL A 232 9.94 -6.31 26.23
CA VAL A 232 9.95 -7.50 27.09
C VAL A 232 8.53 -7.99 27.33
N ARG A 233 8.36 -9.31 27.35
CA ARG A 233 7.11 -9.99 27.64
C ARG A 233 6.89 -10.15 29.14
N ASP A 234 5.68 -9.83 29.58
CA ASP A 234 5.07 -10.23 30.84
C ASP A 234 4.22 -11.48 30.58
N PHE A 235 4.62 -12.61 31.17
CA PHE A 235 3.96 -13.89 30.96
C PHE A 235 2.67 -14.07 31.77
N ASP A 236 2.39 -13.16 32.72
CA ASP A 236 1.15 -13.17 33.49
C ASP A 236 0.00 -12.47 32.75
N LEU A 237 0.30 -11.80 31.62
CA LEU A 237 -0.65 -11.10 30.77
C LEU A 237 -0.89 -11.83 29.45
N ASP A 238 -1.98 -11.44 28.78
CA ASP A 238 -2.31 -11.93 27.44
C ASP A 238 -1.18 -11.62 26.42
N GLU A 239 -1.03 -12.50 25.44
CA GLU A 239 0.05 -12.44 24.45
C GLU A 239 0.11 -11.13 23.66
N GLU A 240 -1.03 -10.47 23.40
CA GLU A 240 -1.03 -9.20 22.65
C GLU A 240 -0.73 -7.99 23.54
N LEU A 241 -1.17 -8.03 24.80
CA LEU A 241 -1.11 -6.91 25.75
C LEU A 241 0.07 -6.96 26.71
N GLY A 242 0.72 -8.12 26.85
CA GLY A 242 1.80 -8.37 27.81
C GLY A 242 3.17 -7.82 27.40
N TRP A 243 3.25 -6.80 26.55
CA TRP A 243 4.54 -6.28 26.05
C TRP A 243 4.80 -4.87 26.52
N SER A 244 6.02 -4.60 27.01
CA SER A 244 6.44 -3.28 27.46
C SER A 244 7.84 -2.89 26.95
N ASP A 245 8.06 -1.60 26.70
CA ASP A 245 9.34 -1.07 26.21
C ASP A 245 10.45 -1.25 27.27
N VAL A 246 11.58 -1.82 26.86
CA VAL A 246 12.82 -1.82 27.64
C VAL A 246 13.46 -0.43 27.53
N SER A 247 14.10 0.04 28.59
CA SER A 247 14.82 1.33 28.68
C SER A 247 16.13 1.41 27.87
N ALA A 248 16.27 0.60 26.82
CA ALA A 248 17.43 0.59 25.92
C ALA A 248 17.43 1.81 24.97
N PRO A 249 18.60 2.22 24.43
CA PRO A 249 18.63 3.31 23.46
C PRO A 249 17.80 2.96 22.23
N ILE A 250 16.99 3.92 21.80
CA ILE A 250 16.24 3.82 20.56
C ILE A 250 17.24 3.82 19.39
N THR A 251 17.32 2.70 18.66
CA THR A 251 18.20 2.62 17.48
C THR A 251 17.50 3.25 16.29
N LYS A 252 18.10 4.31 15.74
CA LYS A 252 17.72 4.88 14.44
C LYS A 252 18.52 4.19 13.35
N LEU A 253 17.85 3.70 12.32
CA LEU A 253 18.55 3.08 11.20
C LEU A 253 19.06 4.14 10.22
N SER A 254 20.26 3.93 9.68
CA SER A 254 20.83 4.81 8.65
C SER A 254 20.47 4.34 7.24
N ALA A 255 20.04 5.27 6.39
CA ALA A 255 19.76 5.05 4.97
C ALA A 255 21.01 5.31 4.11
N ASN A 256 21.23 4.52 3.06
CA ASN A 256 22.43 4.63 2.22
C ASN A 256 22.17 4.67 0.70
N SER A 257 20.96 4.99 0.25
CA SER A 257 20.64 5.15 -1.18
C SER A 257 19.39 6.01 -1.44
N VAL A 258 19.20 6.44 -2.69
CA VAL A 258 17.96 7.05 -3.22
C VAL A 258 17.20 5.98 -4.03
N GLY A 259 15.88 5.85 -3.83
CA GLY A 259 15.04 4.84 -4.50
C GLY A 259 14.67 3.67 -3.58
N LYS A 260 15.11 2.44 -3.91
CA LYS A 260 15.07 1.32 -2.96
C LYS A 260 16.12 1.56 -1.89
N VAL A 261 15.66 1.88 -0.69
CA VAL A 261 16.52 2.24 0.44
C VAL A 261 16.81 1.01 1.26
N LEU A 262 18.05 0.96 1.73
CA LEU A 262 18.49 0.02 2.74
C LEU A 262 18.74 0.80 4.02
N TRP A 263 18.12 0.37 5.11
CA TRP A 263 18.29 0.91 6.44
C TRP A 263 19.02 -0.11 7.30
N ARG A 264 20.06 0.31 8.02
CA ARG A 264 20.86 -0.59 8.86
C ARG A 264 21.02 -0.08 10.28
N GLY A 265 21.08 -0.99 11.24
CA GLY A 265 21.36 -0.68 12.63
C GLY A 265 21.76 -1.90 13.43
N ARG A 266 22.45 -1.66 14.54
CA ARG A 266 22.81 -2.66 15.55
C ARG A 266 21.91 -2.46 16.75
N ILE A 267 21.35 -3.54 17.28
CA ILE A 267 20.45 -3.52 18.44
C ILE A 267 21.12 -4.34 19.54
N THR A 268 21.26 -3.73 20.71
CA THR A 268 21.71 -4.41 21.93
C THR A 268 20.50 -4.91 22.69
N LEU A 269 20.48 -6.20 22.98
CA LEU A 269 19.46 -6.90 23.73
C LEU A 269 19.89 -7.05 25.19
N PRO A 270 18.96 -7.19 26.15
CA PRO A 270 19.29 -7.48 27.55
C PRO A 270 20.05 -8.80 27.71
N THR A 271 20.93 -8.95 28.69
CA THR A 271 21.69 -10.19 28.95
C THR A 271 20.79 -11.32 29.49
N ASN A 272 21.22 -12.59 29.36
CA ASN A 272 20.55 -13.78 29.93
C ASN A 272 19.07 -13.95 29.53
N ARG A 273 18.78 -13.92 28.22
CA ARG A 273 17.41 -14.02 27.68
C ARG A 273 16.92 -15.46 27.59
N ALA A 274 15.63 -15.65 27.86
CA ALA A 274 14.91 -16.87 27.51
C ALA A 274 14.24 -16.73 26.11
N PRO A 275 14.04 -17.84 25.37
CA PRO A 275 13.29 -17.80 24.12
C PRO A 275 11.89 -17.19 24.27
N GLY A 276 11.49 -16.31 23.36
CA GLY A 276 10.17 -15.64 23.36
C GLY A 276 9.99 -14.57 24.44
N GLN A 277 11.04 -14.25 25.21
CA GLN A 277 10.99 -13.23 26.26
C GLN A 277 11.07 -11.80 25.69
N TYR A 278 11.75 -11.64 24.54
CA TYR A 278 11.98 -10.33 23.94
C TYR A 278 11.50 -10.29 22.49
N ARG A 279 11.15 -9.08 22.06
CA ARG A 279 10.93 -8.76 20.65
C ARG A 279 11.52 -7.41 20.33
N ILE A 280 11.95 -7.22 19.09
CA ILE A 280 12.21 -5.90 18.55
C ILE A 280 10.96 -5.38 17.83
N VAL A 281 10.65 -4.10 18.04
CA VAL A 281 9.59 -3.37 17.35
C VAL A 281 10.24 -2.40 16.38
N VAL A 282 10.08 -2.66 15.10
CA VAL A 282 10.63 -1.87 14.00
C VAL A 282 9.53 -0.95 13.47
N THR A 283 9.69 0.36 13.66
CA THR A 283 8.69 1.36 13.28
C THR A 283 9.24 2.27 12.20
N GLU A 284 8.54 2.40 11.07
CA GLU A 284 8.79 3.45 10.09
C GLU A 284 7.97 4.68 10.42
N LEU A 285 8.65 5.81 10.52
CA LEU A 285 8.08 7.12 10.73
C LEU A 285 8.28 7.95 9.47
N GLU A 286 7.18 8.33 8.85
CA GLU A 286 7.16 9.46 7.96
C GLU A 286 7.12 10.75 8.77
N ARG A 287 7.69 11.82 8.22
CA ARG A 287 7.48 13.15 8.79
C ARG A 287 6.59 13.96 7.86
N THR A 288 5.72 14.76 8.45
CA THR A 288 4.83 15.67 7.73
C THR A 288 4.96 17.06 8.33
N LEU A 289 5.15 18.05 7.47
CA LEU A 289 5.19 19.45 7.89
C LEU A 289 3.77 19.91 8.22
N THR A 290 3.55 20.39 9.44
CA THR A 290 2.27 20.97 9.84
C THR A 290 2.17 22.44 9.42
N ASN A 291 0.96 23.00 9.50
CA ASN A 291 0.72 24.43 9.32
C ASN A 291 1.52 25.30 10.29
N SER A 292 1.92 24.78 11.45
CA SER A 292 2.78 25.47 12.43
C SER A 292 4.27 25.43 12.07
N GLY A 293 4.65 24.86 10.92
CA GLY A 293 6.04 24.70 10.51
C GLY A 293 6.79 23.63 11.29
N THR A 294 6.08 22.78 12.03
CA THR A 294 6.68 21.70 12.84
C THR A 294 6.59 20.39 12.08
N MET A 295 7.62 19.55 12.16
CA MET A 295 7.57 18.20 11.61
C MET A 295 6.88 17.27 12.62
N GLN A 296 5.75 16.70 12.25
CA GLN A 296 5.07 15.67 13.04
C GLN A 296 5.35 14.28 12.46
N PRO A 297 5.72 13.30 13.31
CA PRO A 297 5.88 11.92 12.86
C PRO A 297 4.52 11.23 12.67
N ARG A 298 4.40 10.44 11.61
CA ARG A 298 3.29 9.53 11.34
C ARG A 298 3.84 8.12 11.18
N ILE A 299 3.25 7.16 11.87
CA ILE A 299 3.59 5.74 11.72
C ILE A 299 3.00 5.22 10.42
N VAL A 300 3.82 4.56 9.59
CA VAL A 300 3.38 3.96 8.31
C VAL A 300 3.73 2.49 8.15
N TYR A 301 4.61 1.99 9.00
CA TYR A 301 4.95 0.58 9.09
C TYR A 301 5.32 0.25 10.53
N VAL A 302 4.84 -0.89 11.01
CA VAL A 302 5.23 -1.49 12.28
C VAL A 302 5.43 -2.98 12.03
N ASP A 303 6.53 -3.49 12.54
CA ASP A 303 6.85 -4.91 12.55
C ASP A 303 7.35 -5.30 13.94
N THR A 304 6.97 -6.49 14.37
CA THR A 304 7.46 -7.11 15.60
C THR A 304 8.19 -8.38 15.24
N ILE A 305 9.39 -8.56 15.78
CA ILE A 305 10.25 -9.72 15.52
C ILE A 305 10.74 -10.24 16.88
N GLU A 306 10.34 -11.46 17.24
CA GLU A 306 10.83 -12.11 18.46
C GLU A 306 12.32 -12.42 18.33
N VAL A 307 13.07 -12.21 19.42
CA VAL A 307 14.53 -12.36 19.51
C VAL A 307 14.96 -12.92 20.85
#